data_AF-A0A643BUU1-F1
#
_entry.id   AF-A0A643BUU1-F1
#
_cell.length_a   1.000
_cell.length_b   1.000
_cell.length_c   1.000
_cell.angle_alpha   90.00
_cell.angle_beta   90.00
_cell.angle_gamma   90.00
#
_symmetry.space_group_name_H-M   'P 1'
#
loop_
_entity.id
_entity.type
_entity.pdbx_description
1 polymer ?
#
loop_
_entity_poly.entity_id
_entity_poly.type
_entity_poly.pdbx_seq_one_letter_code
_entity_poly.pdbx_strand_id
1 'polypeptide(L)'
;MDIGGTLVKRSYFEPIDITAEEEEEVESLKSIRKYVTPNVAYGSTGTRDVHLELEDLTLFGWRRNLHFIRFPTQDLPTFIQRGREENFSTLHTVLCATGGGADKSENDFHTVGNLHLHKLDEADCLVKGLLYIDPVSFNGQAECYYFANASEPERCQKMPFNLADPYPLLVVNTGSGVSILAVHSKDNYERVTGTSLGGGTFLGLCSLLTGCESFEEALEMASKGDSTKLTSWSVIFTEEIMKDLVCPVGL
;
A
#
# COMPACT_ATOMS: atom_id res chain seq x y z
N MET A 1 -6.31 -8.23 -2.37
CA MET A 1 -6.72 -6.81 -2.50
C MET A 1 -6.65 -6.19 -1.12
N ASP A 2 -6.17 -4.96 -0.99
CA ASP A 2 -6.18 -4.20 0.26
C ASP A 2 -7.05 -2.96 0.05
N ILE A 3 -8.16 -2.89 0.81
CA ILE A 3 -9.14 -1.80 0.74
C ILE A 3 -8.87 -0.87 1.91
N GLY A 4 -7.96 0.08 1.71
CA GLY A 4 -7.59 1.06 2.72
C GLY A 4 -8.59 2.21 2.85
N GLY A 5 -8.35 3.10 3.82
CA GLY A 5 -9.21 4.27 4.04
C GLY A 5 -9.21 5.28 2.89
N THR A 6 -8.09 5.40 2.17
CA THR A 6 -7.92 6.36 1.07
C THR A 6 -7.72 5.69 -0.29
N LEU A 7 -6.95 4.61 -0.34
CA LEU A 7 -6.63 3.89 -1.57
C LEU A 7 -6.98 2.41 -1.44
N VAL A 8 -7.47 1.85 -2.55
CA VAL A 8 -7.50 0.41 -2.81
C VAL A 8 -6.22 0.03 -3.54
N LYS A 9 -5.61 -1.07 -3.11
CA LYS A 9 -4.40 -1.66 -3.72
C LYS A 9 -4.71 -3.08 -4.15
N ARG A 10 -4.36 -3.43 -5.39
CA ARG A 10 -4.58 -4.74 -5.97
C ARG A 10 -3.29 -5.25 -6.58
N SER A 11 -2.83 -6.40 -6.11
CA SER A 11 -1.86 -7.22 -6.80
C SER A 11 -2.57 -8.12 -7.82
N TYR A 12 -2.05 -8.21 -9.04
CA TYR A 12 -2.55 -9.10 -10.09
C TYR A 12 -1.41 -9.98 -10.61
N PHE A 13 -1.59 -11.29 -10.52
CA PHE A 13 -0.58 -12.28 -10.88
C PHE A 13 -0.88 -12.81 -12.29
N GLU A 14 -0.17 -12.29 -13.29
CA GLU A 14 -0.41 -12.55 -14.70
C GLU A 14 0.35 -13.80 -15.20
N PRO A 15 -0.35 -14.77 -15.81
CA PRO A 15 0.24 -15.85 -16.60
C PRO A 15 1.26 -15.44 -17.67
N ILE A 16 2.53 -15.88 -17.54
CA ILE A 16 3.52 -15.83 -18.62
C ILE A 16 3.38 -17.08 -19.50
N ASP A 17 3.48 -18.27 -18.89
CA ASP A 17 3.30 -19.55 -19.58
C ASP A 17 1.88 -20.06 -19.28
N ILE A 18 0.98 -19.92 -20.25
CA ILE A 18 -0.35 -20.55 -20.21
C ILE A 18 -0.25 -21.87 -20.96
N THR A 19 -0.57 -22.97 -20.29
CA THR A 19 -0.72 -24.27 -20.96
C THR A 19 -2.02 -24.32 -21.76
N ALA A 20 -2.11 -25.16 -22.80
CA ALA A 20 -3.34 -25.29 -23.60
C ALA A 20 -4.58 -25.69 -22.76
N GLU A 21 -4.38 -26.41 -21.65
CA GLU A 21 -5.43 -26.75 -20.68
C GLU A 21 -5.93 -25.51 -19.89
N GLU A 22 -5.02 -24.64 -19.42
CA GLU A 22 -5.40 -23.35 -18.79
C GLU A 22 -6.08 -22.38 -19.78
N GLU A 23 -5.78 -22.53 -21.07
CA GLU A 23 -6.37 -21.73 -22.14
C GLU A 23 -7.84 -22.11 -22.42
N GLU A 24 -8.24 -23.37 -22.18
CA GLU A 24 -9.64 -23.81 -22.23
C GLU A 24 -10.41 -23.52 -20.93
N GLU A 25 -9.74 -23.44 -19.78
CA GLU A 25 -10.42 -23.43 -18.49
C GLU A 25 -11.20 -22.15 -18.17
N VAL A 26 -10.84 -20.95 -18.67
CA VAL A 26 -11.62 -19.76 -18.32
C VAL A 26 -11.56 -18.59 -19.34
N GLU A 27 -12.60 -18.45 -20.16
CA GLU A 27 -12.80 -17.27 -21.05
C GLU A 27 -12.79 -15.93 -20.28
N SER A 28 -13.29 -15.89 -19.04
CA SER A 28 -13.25 -14.68 -18.21
C SER A 28 -11.86 -14.35 -17.66
N LEU A 29 -10.93 -15.31 -17.49
CA LEU A 29 -9.52 -14.98 -17.20
C LEU A 29 -8.86 -14.29 -18.39
N LYS A 30 -9.19 -14.71 -19.62
CA LYS A 30 -8.72 -14.04 -20.84
C LYS A 30 -9.24 -12.61 -20.92
N SER A 31 -10.51 -12.39 -20.59
CA SER A 31 -11.10 -11.04 -20.52
C SER A 31 -10.41 -10.15 -19.48
N ILE A 32 -10.18 -10.64 -18.26
CA ILE A 32 -9.44 -9.90 -17.22
C ILE A 32 -8.03 -9.56 -17.69
N ARG A 33 -7.30 -10.55 -18.23
CA ARG A 33 -5.94 -10.35 -18.71
C ARG A 33 -5.90 -9.29 -19.81
N LYS A 34 -6.77 -9.42 -20.81
CA LYS A 34 -6.92 -8.48 -21.93
C LYS A 34 -7.32 -7.07 -21.46
N TYR A 35 -7.99 -6.94 -20.33
CA TYR A 35 -8.30 -5.64 -19.74
C TYR A 35 -7.12 -5.06 -18.95
N VAL A 36 -6.45 -5.88 -18.14
CA VAL A 36 -5.43 -5.41 -17.19
C VAL A 36 -4.10 -5.11 -17.88
N THR A 37 -3.61 -6.02 -18.73
CA THR A 37 -2.21 -5.99 -19.20
C THR A 37 -1.90 -4.95 -20.27
N PRO A 38 -2.77 -4.65 -21.26
CA PRO A 38 -2.46 -3.61 -22.25
C PRO A 38 -2.69 -2.19 -21.72
N ASN A 39 -3.41 -2.03 -20.61
CA ASN A 39 -3.78 -0.73 -20.07
C ASN A 39 -2.91 -0.36 -18.86
N VAL A 40 -2.57 0.92 -18.76
CA VAL A 40 -1.89 1.51 -17.59
C VAL A 40 -2.85 2.34 -16.74
N ALA A 41 -3.93 2.85 -17.35
CA ALA A 41 -5.00 3.56 -16.69
C ALA A 41 -6.32 2.79 -16.80
N TYR A 42 -7.12 2.78 -15.73
CA TYR A 42 -8.41 2.10 -15.66
C TYR A 42 -9.50 3.09 -15.24
N GLY A 43 -10.42 3.40 -16.16
CA GLY A 43 -11.38 4.48 -15.94
C GLY A 43 -10.66 5.83 -15.85
N SER A 44 -11.14 6.71 -14.96
CA SER A 44 -10.55 8.04 -14.74
C SER A 44 -9.52 8.10 -13.61
N THR A 45 -9.49 7.11 -12.71
CA THR A 45 -8.71 7.19 -11.46
C THR A 45 -7.86 5.96 -11.15
N GLY A 46 -8.09 4.83 -11.82
CA GLY A 46 -7.28 3.63 -11.63
C GLY A 46 -5.96 3.70 -12.38
N THR A 47 -4.89 3.26 -11.75
CA THR A 47 -3.53 3.28 -12.33
C THR A 47 -2.80 1.98 -12.01
N ARG A 48 -2.09 1.44 -13.00
CA ARG A 48 -1.09 0.39 -12.83
C ARG A 48 0.29 1.01 -12.71
N ASP A 49 0.97 0.77 -11.60
CA ASP A 49 2.32 1.28 -11.37
C ASP A 49 3.32 0.34 -12.07
N VAL A 50 3.44 0.48 -13.40
CA VAL A 50 4.25 -0.40 -14.28
C VAL A 50 5.70 -0.50 -13.82
N HIS A 51 6.25 0.59 -13.28
CA HIS A 51 7.61 0.64 -12.77
C HIS A 51 7.84 -0.22 -11.51
N LEU A 52 6.81 -0.84 -10.94
CA LEU A 52 6.89 -1.77 -9.81
C LEU A 52 6.65 -3.23 -10.22
N GLU A 53 6.40 -3.51 -11.50
CA GLU A 53 6.15 -4.88 -11.97
C GLU A 53 7.31 -5.82 -11.59
N LEU A 54 6.98 -6.96 -10.96
CA LEU A 54 7.93 -8.06 -10.77
C LEU A 54 7.80 -9.02 -11.94
N GLU A 55 8.85 -9.15 -12.72
CA GLU A 55 8.88 -9.99 -13.92
C GLU A 55 9.37 -11.40 -13.60
N ASP A 56 8.83 -12.40 -14.31
CA ASP A 56 9.26 -13.81 -14.21
C ASP A 56 9.28 -14.37 -12.77
N LEU A 57 8.31 -13.95 -11.96
CA LEU A 57 8.18 -14.41 -10.58
C LEU A 57 7.63 -15.84 -10.56
N THR A 58 8.34 -16.75 -9.89
CA THR A 58 7.86 -18.11 -9.65
C THR A 58 7.18 -18.18 -8.29
N LEU A 59 5.85 -18.39 -8.27
CA LEU A 59 5.07 -18.61 -7.06
C LEU A 59 4.22 -19.86 -7.21
N PHE A 60 4.27 -20.74 -6.21
CA PHE A 60 3.57 -22.04 -6.22
C PHE A 60 3.87 -22.91 -7.45
N GLY A 61 5.07 -22.80 -8.02
CA GLY A 61 5.47 -23.53 -9.23
C GLY A 61 5.04 -22.88 -10.55
N TRP A 62 4.36 -21.74 -10.51
CA TRP A 62 3.89 -21.01 -11.69
C TRP A 62 4.76 -19.78 -11.95
N ARG A 63 5.24 -19.61 -13.18
CA ARG A 63 5.95 -18.40 -13.63
C ARG A 63 4.98 -17.36 -14.14
N ARG A 64 5.00 -16.17 -13.54
CA ARG A 64 3.99 -15.13 -13.73
C ARG A 64 4.62 -13.73 -13.52
N ASN A 65 4.00 -12.69 -14.07
CA ASN A 65 4.33 -11.31 -13.73
C ASN A 65 3.43 -10.82 -12.59
N LEU A 66 3.97 -10.10 -11.61
CA LEU A 66 3.18 -9.48 -10.54
C LEU A 66 2.98 -8.00 -10.82
N HIS A 67 1.73 -7.62 -11.07
CA HIS A 67 1.32 -6.24 -11.35
C HIS A 67 0.75 -5.56 -10.11
N PHE A 68 1.06 -4.27 -9.94
CA PHE A 68 0.54 -3.43 -8.85
C PHE A 68 -0.41 -2.37 -9.39
N ILE A 69 -1.66 -2.39 -8.90
CA ILE A 69 -2.74 -1.51 -9.35
C ILE A 69 -3.33 -0.80 -8.14
N ARG A 70 -3.63 0.49 -8.28
CA ARG A 70 -4.28 1.29 -7.24
C ARG A 70 -5.36 2.19 -7.80
N PHE A 71 -6.32 2.54 -6.95
CA PHE A 71 -7.35 3.54 -7.23
C PHE A 71 -7.91 4.09 -5.91
N PRO A 72 -8.53 5.28 -5.91
CA PRO A 72 -9.17 5.86 -4.73
C PRO A 72 -10.29 4.96 -4.16
N THR A 73 -10.35 4.79 -2.84
CA THR A 73 -11.39 3.98 -2.20
C THR A 73 -12.80 4.48 -2.48
N GLN A 74 -12.98 5.79 -2.71
CA GLN A 74 -14.26 6.37 -3.12
C GLN A 74 -14.80 5.80 -4.44
N ASP A 75 -13.92 5.30 -5.33
CA ASP A 75 -14.29 4.74 -6.63
C ASP A 75 -14.49 3.21 -6.58
N LEU A 76 -14.43 2.61 -5.39
CA LEU A 76 -14.72 1.19 -5.17
C LEU A 76 -16.09 0.76 -5.72
N PRO A 77 -17.18 1.54 -5.60
CA PRO A 77 -18.45 1.19 -6.23
C PRO A 77 -18.36 1.05 -7.75
N THR A 78 -17.60 1.93 -8.42
CA THR A 78 -17.36 1.85 -9.87
C THR A 78 -16.55 0.60 -10.24
N PHE A 79 -15.56 0.24 -9.44
CA PHE A 79 -14.81 -1.00 -9.63
C PHE A 79 -15.72 -2.24 -9.51
N ILE A 80 -16.55 -2.28 -8.46
CA ILE A 80 -17.50 -3.37 -8.20
C ILE A 80 -18.50 -3.49 -9.35
N GLN A 81 -19.06 -2.37 -9.82
CA GLN A 81 -19.97 -2.35 -10.97
C GLN A 81 -19.31 -2.89 -12.24
N ARG A 82 -18.08 -2.44 -12.57
CA ARG A 82 -17.34 -2.96 -13.73
C ARG A 82 -17.10 -4.45 -13.63
N GLY A 83 -16.81 -4.97 -12.44
CA GLY A 83 -16.66 -6.41 -12.24
C GLY A 83 -17.93 -7.22 -12.54
N ARG A 84 -19.11 -6.61 -12.36
CA ARG A 84 -20.39 -7.20 -12.79
C ARG A 84 -20.52 -7.22 -14.31
N GLU A 85 -20.21 -6.10 -14.97
CA GLU A 85 -20.33 -5.92 -16.42
C GLU A 85 -19.36 -6.82 -17.20
N GLU A 86 -18.15 -7.01 -16.67
CA GLU A 86 -17.10 -7.86 -17.25
C GLU A 86 -17.22 -9.34 -16.83
N ASN A 87 -18.35 -9.74 -16.22
CA ASN A 87 -18.66 -11.12 -15.81
C ASN A 87 -17.58 -11.80 -14.93
N PHE A 88 -16.97 -11.07 -13.99
CA PHE A 88 -16.02 -11.65 -13.02
C PHE A 88 -16.66 -12.75 -12.14
N SER A 89 -17.99 -12.82 -12.10
CA SER A 89 -18.79 -13.82 -11.40
C SER A 89 -18.76 -15.23 -11.97
N THR A 90 -18.34 -15.40 -13.23
CA THR A 90 -18.17 -16.73 -13.85
C THR A 90 -16.94 -17.46 -13.35
N LEU A 91 -15.99 -16.73 -12.81
CA LEU A 91 -14.95 -17.30 -11.99
C LEU A 91 -15.56 -17.59 -10.62
N HIS A 92 -15.42 -18.81 -10.11
CA HIS A 92 -15.57 -19.09 -8.69
C HIS A 92 -14.45 -18.36 -7.90
N THR A 93 -14.40 -17.04 -7.99
CA THR A 93 -13.34 -16.21 -7.41
C THR A 93 -13.65 -15.98 -5.95
N VAL A 94 -12.94 -16.69 -5.10
CA VAL A 94 -12.69 -16.20 -3.75
C VAL A 94 -11.71 -15.04 -3.87
N LEU A 95 -12.15 -13.82 -3.55
CA LEU A 95 -11.27 -12.66 -3.53
C LEU A 95 -10.72 -12.47 -2.12
N CYS A 96 -9.44 -12.76 -1.95
CA CYS A 96 -8.75 -12.43 -0.70
C CYS A 96 -8.64 -10.91 -0.55
N ALA A 97 -9.24 -10.37 0.50
CA ALA A 97 -9.25 -8.94 0.78
C ALA A 97 -8.81 -8.65 2.22
N THR A 98 -8.10 -7.54 2.38
CA THR A 98 -7.66 -7.02 3.68
C THR A 98 -7.90 -5.52 3.76
N GLY A 99 -7.51 -4.90 4.87
CA GLY A 99 -7.77 -3.50 5.19
C GLY A 99 -9.20 -3.29 5.69
N GLY A 100 -9.42 -2.22 6.46
CA GLY A 100 -10.72 -1.95 7.09
C GLY A 100 -11.89 -1.76 6.10
N GLY A 101 -11.63 -1.55 4.81
CA GLY A 101 -12.65 -1.51 3.77
C GLY A 101 -13.18 -2.89 3.34
N ALA A 102 -12.44 -3.98 3.61
CA ALA A 102 -12.90 -5.33 3.34
C ALA A 102 -14.15 -5.69 4.16
N ASP A 103 -14.21 -5.26 5.42
CA ASP A 103 -15.41 -5.41 6.26
C ASP A 103 -16.53 -4.45 5.82
N LYS A 104 -16.20 -3.18 5.53
CA LYS A 104 -17.20 -2.16 5.19
C LYS A 104 -17.96 -2.46 3.91
N SER A 105 -17.28 -3.00 2.90
CA SER A 105 -17.84 -3.23 1.57
C SER A 105 -18.20 -4.70 1.31
N GLU A 106 -18.21 -5.55 2.33
CA GLU A 106 -18.48 -7.00 2.18
C GLU A 106 -19.79 -7.27 1.44
N ASN A 107 -20.85 -6.58 1.85
CA ASN A 107 -22.17 -6.70 1.23
C ASN A 107 -22.17 -6.20 -0.22
N ASP A 108 -21.42 -5.15 -0.54
CA ASP A 108 -21.37 -4.59 -1.90
C ASP A 108 -20.79 -5.62 -2.88
N PHE A 109 -19.72 -6.32 -2.48
CA PHE A 109 -19.14 -7.41 -3.25
C PHE A 109 -20.09 -8.61 -3.39
N HIS A 110 -20.84 -8.94 -2.34
CA HIS A 110 -21.86 -9.99 -2.43
C HIS A 110 -22.95 -9.67 -3.47
N THR A 111 -23.33 -8.40 -3.63
CA THR A 111 -24.31 -8.03 -4.67
C THR A 111 -23.77 -8.23 -6.09
N VAL A 112 -22.46 -8.33 -6.28
CA VAL A 112 -21.84 -8.58 -7.58
C VAL A 112 -21.57 -10.07 -7.76
N GLY A 113 -22.57 -10.75 -8.31
CA GLY A 113 -22.42 -12.06 -8.93
C GLY A 113 -21.80 -13.14 -8.04
N ASN A 114 -22.22 -13.21 -6.77
CA ASN A 114 -21.76 -14.19 -5.79
C ASN A 114 -20.25 -14.18 -5.52
N LEU A 115 -19.58 -13.04 -5.69
CA LEU A 115 -18.17 -12.92 -5.37
C LEU A 115 -17.99 -12.97 -3.85
N HIS A 116 -17.25 -13.96 -3.36
CA HIS A 116 -17.03 -14.16 -1.93
C HIS A 116 -15.70 -13.50 -1.52
N LEU A 117 -15.78 -12.56 -0.59
CA LEU A 117 -14.58 -12.01 0.04
C LEU A 117 -14.07 -12.96 1.11
N HIS A 118 -12.81 -13.37 0.97
CA HIS A 118 -12.08 -13.98 2.07
C HIS A 118 -11.29 -12.90 2.79
N LYS A 119 -11.82 -12.46 3.94
CA LYS A 119 -11.26 -11.36 4.70
C LYS A 119 -10.04 -11.82 5.49
N LEU A 120 -8.97 -11.04 5.38
CA LEU A 120 -7.68 -11.27 6.01
C LEU A 120 -7.29 -10.05 6.85
N ASP A 121 -6.56 -10.27 7.95
CA ASP A 121 -6.09 -9.19 8.83
C ASP A 121 -5.06 -8.30 8.13
N GLU A 122 -5.17 -6.98 8.34
CA GLU A 122 -4.32 -5.97 7.67
C GLU A 122 -2.86 -6.07 8.09
N ALA A 123 -2.59 -6.27 9.39
CA ALA A 123 -1.23 -6.37 9.89
C ALA A 123 -0.57 -7.69 9.44
N ASP A 124 -1.31 -8.80 9.47
CA ASP A 124 -0.86 -10.10 8.97
C ASP A 124 -0.50 -10.04 7.48
N CYS A 125 -1.39 -9.50 6.64
CA CYS A 125 -1.11 -9.33 5.22
C CYS A 125 0.09 -8.43 4.95
N LEU A 126 0.25 -7.34 5.72
CA LEU A 126 1.39 -6.44 5.60
C LEU A 126 2.72 -7.15 5.92
N VAL A 127 2.80 -7.82 7.06
CA VAL A 127 4.04 -8.52 7.49
C VAL A 127 4.37 -9.64 6.52
N LYS A 128 3.39 -10.47 6.13
CA LYS A 128 3.59 -11.54 5.15
C LYS A 128 4.01 -11.01 3.78
N GLY A 129 3.40 -9.93 3.31
CA GLY A 129 3.73 -9.30 2.03
C GLY A 129 5.15 -8.75 2.02
N LEU A 130 5.53 -7.99 3.06
CA LEU A 130 6.88 -7.43 3.20
C LEU A 130 7.95 -8.52 3.21
N LEU A 131 7.77 -9.55 4.04
CA LEU A 131 8.71 -10.66 4.16
C LEU A 131 8.73 -11.57 2.92
N TYR A 132 7.71 -11.51 2.07
CA TYR A 132 7.67 -12.23 0.81
C TYR A 132 8.39 -11.46 -0.31
N ILE A 133 8.17 -10.14 -0.41
CA ILE A 133 8.72 -9.32 -1.49
C ILE A 133 10.24 -9.14 -1.36
N ASP A 134 10.77 -8.98 -0.15
CA ASP A 134 12.20 -8.73 0.04
C ASP A 134 13.10 -9.88 -0.51
N PRO A 135 12.87 -11.17 -0.18
CA PRO A 135 13.69 -12.27 -0.69
C PRO A 135 13.54 -12.52 -2.20
N VAL A 136 12.38 -12.22 -2.79
CA VAL A 136 12.20 -12.38 -4.24
C VAL A 136 12.93 -11.30 -5.03
N SER A 137 13.39 -10.24 -4.36
CA SER A 137 14.07 -9.07 -4.91
C SER A 137 13.20 -8.28 -5.91
N PHE A 138 13.63 -7.06 -6.21
CA PHE A 138 13.01 -6.21 -7.20
C PHE A 138 13.75 -6.34 -8.53
N ASN A 139 13.41 -7.37 -9.32
CA ASN A 139 14.05 -7.69 -10.61
C ASN A 139 15.60 -7.72 -10.53
N GLY A 140 16.12 -8.36 -9.47
CA GLY A 140 17.56 -8.45 -9.19
C GLY A 140 18.14 -7.26 -8.40
N GLN A 141 17.33 -6.27 -8.05
CA GLN A 141 17.70 -5.17 -7.14
C GLN A 141 17.19 -5.43 -5.73
N ALA A 142 17.82 -4.83 -4.72
CA ALA A 142 17.31 -4.88 -3.36
C ALA A 142 15.98 -4.11 -3.26
N GLU A 143 14.98 -4.73 -2.62
CA GLU A 143 13.71 -4.08 -2.31
C GLU A 143 13.89 -2.99 -1.24
N CYS A 144 14.59 -3.33 -0.16
CA CYS A 144 14.85 -2.41 0.93
C CYS A 144 16.02 -1.46 0.64
N TYR A 145 15.92 -0.21 1.11
CA TYR A 145 16.95 0.80 0.97
C TYR A 145 16.96 1.78 2.15
N TYR A 146 18.06 2.51 2.28
CA TYR A 146 18.21 3.61 3.23
C TYR A 146 18.92 4.79 2.57
N PHE A 147 18.88 5.96 3.21
CA PHE A 147 19.65 7.13 2.79
C PHE A 147 20.93 7.23 3.62
N ALA A 148 22.08 6.93 3.01
CA ALA A 148 23.39 7.14 3.64
C ALA A 148 23.70 8.64 3.70
N ASN A 149 24.31 9.10 4.80
CA ASN A 149 24.62 10.52 5.05
C ASN A 149 23.37 11.44 4.97
N ALA A 150 22.21 10.99 5.47
CA ALA A 150 20.93 11.71 5.34
C ALA A 150 20.94 13.15 5.89
N SER A 151 21.83 13.49 6.82
CA SER A 151 21.99 14.84 7.38
C SER A 151 22.89 15.77 6.54
N GLU A 152 23.58 15.24 5.52
CA GLU A 152 24.52 15.96 4.68
C GLU A 152 23.99 15.99 3.22
N PRO A 153 23.26 17.04 2.80
CA PRO A 153 22.55 17.05 1.52
C PRO A 153 23.44 16.72 0.30
N GLU A 154 24.70 17.17 0.29
CA GLU A 154 25.64 16.93 -0.80
C GLU A 154 26.15 15.48 -0.89
N ARG A 155 26.03 14.71 0.20
CA ARG A 155 26.50 13.31 0.32
C ARG A 155 25.35 12.31 0.50
N CYS A 156 24.12 12.82 0.60
CA CYS A 156 22.92 12.03 0.81
C CYS A 156 22.66 11.16 -0.43
N GLN A 157 22.65 9.84 -0.25
CA GLN A 157 22.48 8.90 -1.35
C GLN A 157 21.62 7.70 -0.93
N LYS A 158 20.76 7.26 -1.85
CA LYS A 158 19.99 6.02 -1.71
C LYS A 158 20.92 4.81 -1.84
N MET A 159 20.92 3.94 -0.84
CA MET A 159 21.75 2.73 -0.79
C MET A 159 20.86 1.50 -0.54
N PRO A 160 21.15 0.35 -1.15
CA PRO A 160 20.42 -0.88 -0.87
C PRO A 160 20.65 -1.35 0.57
N PHE A 161 19.63 -1.98 1.17
CA PHE A 161 19.69 -2.61 2.48
C PHE A 161 19.26 -4.07 2.35
N ASN A 162 19.98 -4.98 3.00
CA ASN A 162 19.67 -6.41 2.95
C ASN A 162 18.90 -6.82 4.21
N LEU A 163 17.69 -7.35 4.04
CA LEU A 163 16.82 -7.84 5.12
C LEU A 163 16.87 -9.38 5.29
N ALA A 164 17.96 -10.05 4.93
CA ALA A 164 18.10 -11.52 5.02
C ALA A 164 17.81 -12.10 6.42
N ASP A 165 18.11 -11.37 7.49
CA ASP A 165 17.66 -11.66 8.85
C ASP A 165 16.98 -10.40 9.40
N PRO A 166 15.68 -10.21 9.13
CA PRO A 166 15.02 -8.93 9.36
C PRO A 166 14.68 -8.70 10.83
N TYR A 167 14.83 -9.70 11.71
CA TYR A 167 14.27 -9.65 13.06
C TYR A 167 15.30 -9.21 14.12
N PRO A 168 14.89 -8.40 15.12
CA PRO A 168 13.59 -7.74 15.22
C PRO A 168 13.47 -6.55 14.25
N LEU A 169 12.27 -6.34 13.70
CA LEU A 169 11.95 -5.21 12.81
C LEU A 169 10.85 -4.34 13.40
N LEU A 170 11.02 -3.02 13.37
CA LEU A 170 9.92 -2.08 13.64
C LEU A 170 9.31 -1.64 12.31
N VAL A 171 8.07 -2.04 12.03
CA VAL A 171 7.35 -1.66 10.81
C VAL A 171 6.43 -0.49 11.12
N VAL A 172 6.70 0.65 10.49
CA VAL A 172 5.88 1.87 10.60
C VAL A 172 5.08 2.01 9.31
N ASN A 173 3.82 1.58 9.32
CA ASN A 173 2.92 1.66 8.18
C ASN A 173 2.19 3.01 8.16
N THR A 174 2.58 3.88 7.22
CA THR A 174 2.03 5.24 7.08
C THR A 174 1.00 5.28 5.94
N GLY A 175 -0.27 5.15 6.31
CA GLY A 175 -1.43 5.31 5.41
C GLY A 175 -2.24 6.57 5.74
N SER A 176 -3.58 6.46 5.76
CA SER A 176 -4.45 7.57 6.20
C SER A 176 -4.14 7.98 7.64
N GLY A 177 -3.91 6.99 8.53
CA GLY A 177 -3.24 7.14 9.82
C GLY A 177 -1.91 6.37 9.82
N VAL A 178 -1.34 6.10 11.00
CA VAL A 178 -0.08 5.36 11.15
C VAL A 178 -0.26 4.19 12.12
N SER A 179 0.24 3.02 11.74
CA SER A 179 0.33 1.83 12.59
C SER A 179 1.78 1.45 12.81
N ILE A 180 2.16 1.16 14.06
CA ILE A 180 3.53 0.79 14.44
C ILE A 180 3.51 -0.64 14.98
N LEU A 181 4.24 -1.52 14.30
CA LEU A 181 4.31 -2.96 14.60
C LEU A 181 5.74 -3.33 15.03
N ALA A 182 5.86 -4.08 16.12
CA ALA A 182 7.09 -4.77 16.49
C ALA A 182 7.02 -6.20 15.93
N VAL A 183 7.95 -6.55 15.06
CA VAL A 183 8.02 -7.86 14.40
C VAL A 183 9.21 -8.62 14.97
N HIS A 184 8.92 -9.62 15.80
CA HIS A 184 9.93 -10.45 16.48
C HIS A 184 10.29 -11.71 15.67
N SER A 185 9.36 -12.22 14.87
CA SER A 185 9.58 -13.30 13.90
C SER A 185 8.48 -13.26 12.84
N LYS A 186 8.54 -14.16 11.85
CA LYS A 186 7.53 -14.29 10.79
C LYS A 186 6.10 -14.40 11.31
N ASP A 187 5.90 -15.14 12.40
CA ASP A 187 4.59 -15.43 12.98
C ASP A 187 4.43 -14.82 14.39
N ASN A 188 5.35 -13.94 14.81
CA ASN A 188 5.29 -13.25 16.10
C ASN A 188 5.51 -11.76 15.88
N TYR A 189 4.43 -11.01 15.87
CA TYR A 189 4.43 -9.56 15.77
C TYR A 189 3.21 -8.99 16.47
N GLU A 190 3.34 -7.76 16.96
CA GLU A 190 2.26 -7.07 17.63
C GLU A 190 2.21 -5.61 17.23
N ARG A 191 1.01 -5.04 17.26
CA ARG A 191 0.82 -3.60 17.09
C ARG A 191 1.11 -2.91 18.41
N VAL A 192 2.27 -2.27 18.48
CA VAL A 192 2.73 -1.58 19.69
C VAL A 192 1.92 -0.31 19.93
N THR A 193 1.69 0.47 18.88
CA THR A 193 0.91 1.72 18.96
C THR A 193 0.55 2.23 17.56
N GLY A 194 -0.01 3.43 17.48
CA GLY A 194 -0.15 4.19 16.24
C GLY A 194 -0.62 5.61 16.50
N THR A 195 -0.76 6.39 15.43
CA THR A 195 -1.28 7.76 15.50
C THR A 195 -2.32 8.00 14.40
N SER A 196 -3.31 8.82 14.69
CA SER A 196 -4.26 9.29 13.68
C SER A 196 -3.66 10.37 12.76
N LEU A 197 -2.50 10.94 13.14
CA LEU A 197 -1.76 11.93 12.37
C LEU A 197 -0.92 11.24 11.29
N GLY A 198 -1.56 10.90 10.17
CA GLY A 198 -0.91 10.25 9.03
C GLY A 198 -1.04 11.05 7.74
N GLY A 199 -0.97 10.36 6.60
CA GLY A 199 -1.11 10.97 5.28
C GLY A 199 -2.48 11.60 5.04
N GLY A 200 -3.54 11.08 5.68
CA GLY A 200 -4.88 11.67 5.61
C GLY A 200 -4.96 13.02 6.30
N THR A 201 -4.25 13.19 7.42
CA THR A 201 -4.12 14.49 8.10
C THR A 201 -3.35 15.49 7.26
N PHE A 202 -2.22 15.07 6.68
CA PHE A 202 -1.44 15.90 5.77
C PHE A 202 -2.29 16.40 4.60
N LEU A 203 -2.89 15.47 3.84
CA LEU A 203 -3.66 15.82 2.65
C LEU A 203 -4.89 16.66 3.01
N GLY A 204 -5.65 16.27 4.04
CA GLY A 204 -6.84 17.00 4.46
C GLY A 204 -6.54 18.44 4.91
N LEU A 205 -5.47 18.65 5.67
CA LEU A 205 -5.05 20.01 6.07
C LEU A 205 -4.52 20.81 4.88
N CYS A 206 -3.70 20.21 4.01
CA CYS A 206 -3.22 20.86 2.79
C CYS A 206 -4.40 21.32 1.92
N SER A 207 -5.39 20.45 1.66
CA SER A 207 -6.57 20.82 0.89
C SER A 207 -7.37 21.96 1.52
N LEU A 208 -7.58 21.93 2.85
CA LEU A 208 -8.32 22.99 3.55
C LEU A 208 -7.57 24.34 3.57
N LEU A 209 -6.25 24.31 3.73
CA LEU A 209 -5.44 25.52 3.92
C LEU A 209 -4.97 26.15 2.61
N THR A 210 -4.81 25.34 1.56
CA THR A 210 -4.20 25.76 0.30
C THR A 210 -5.12 25.63 -0.90
N GLY A 211 -6.21 24.86 -0.77
CA GLY A 211 -7.12 24.57 -1.86
C GLY A 211 -6.63 23.48 -2.83
N CYS A 212 -5.53 22.77 -2.54
CA CYS A 212 -5.04 21.70 -3.41
C CYS A 212 -6.05 20.54 -3.52
N GLU A 213 -6.19 20.00 -4.72
CA GLU A 213 -7.19 18.98 -5.07
C GLU A 213 -6.59 17.56 -5.13
N SER A 214 -5.25 17.43 -5.11
CA SER A 214 -4.55 16.15 -5.19
C SER A 214 -3.35 16.06 -4.25
N PHE A 215 -2.89 14.82 -3.98
CA PHE A 215 -1.71 14.58 -3.17
C PHE A 215 -0.44 15.08 -3.86
N GLU A 216 -0.34 14.91 -5.17
CA GLU A 216 0.76 15.38 -6.00
C GLU A 216 0.87 16.91 -5.97
N GLU A 217 -0.26 17.62 -6.10
CA GLU A 217 -0.31 19.08 -5.97
C GLU A 217 0.13 19.53 -4.58
N ALA A 218 -0.34 18.86 -3.51
CA ALA A 218 0.08 19.17 -2.15
C ALA A 218 1.61 19.02 -1.97
N LEU A 219 2.22 17.98 -2.54
CA LEU A 219 3.67 17.78 -2.53
C LEU A 219 4.40 18.85 -3.35
N GLU A 220 3.88 19.22 -4.52
CA GLU A 220 4.46 20.27 -5.36
C GLU A 220 4.46 21.62 -4.61
N MET A 221 3.35 21.98 -3.96
CA MET A 221 3.27 23.18 -3.14
C MET A 221 4.25 23.14 -1.97
N ALA A 222 4.34 22.01 -1.26
CA ALA A 222 5.26 21.82 -0.15
C ALA A 222 6.73 21.97 -0.58
N SER A 223 7.11 21.49 -1.77
CA SER A 223 8.48 21.58 -2.30
C SER A 223 8.96 23.02 -2.53
N LYS A 224 8.03 23.96 -2.72
CA LYS A 224 8.29 25.40 -2.93
C LYS A 224 8.09 26.22 -1.65
N GLY A 225 7.58 25.58 -0.60
CA GLY A 225 7.25 26.22 0.68
C GLY A 225 8.49 26.45 1.56
N ASP A 226 8.35 27.38 2.51
CA ASP A 226 9.32 27.62 3.57
C ASP A 226 8.61 27.50 4.92
N SER A 227 8.84 26.37 5.59
CA SER A 227 8.18 26.03 6.85
C SER A 227 8.59 26.96 8.00
N THR A 228 9.76 27.60 7.93
CA THR A 228 10.27 28.49 8.99
C THR A 228 9.43 29.76 9.17
N LYS A 229 8.67 30.15 8.14
CA LYS A 229 7.74 31.29 8.20
C LYS A 229 6.49 31.02 9.04
N LEU A 230 6.18 29.76 9.28
CA LEU A 230 5.01 29.31 10.05
C LEU A 230 5.41 28.71 11.41
N THR A 231 6.60 28.10 11.48
CA THR A 231 7.14 27.54 12.73
C THR A 231 7.93 28.60 13.48
N SER A 232 7.29 29.27 14.45
CA SER A 232 8.01 30.11 15.41
C SER A 232 8.74 29.21 16.42
N TRP A 233 10.07 29.23 16.38
CA TRP A 233 10.93 28.59 17.39
C TRP A 233 10.59 29.02 18.83
N SER A 234 10.03 30.23 18.99
CA SER A 234 9.63 30.80 20.27
C SER A 234 8.42 30.14 20.91
N VAL A 235 7.59 29.42 20.15
CA VAL A 235 6.37 28.78 20.67
C VAL A 235 6.65 27.37 21.21
N ILE A 236 7.72 26.72 20.76
CA ILE A 236 8.11 25.37 21.18
C ILE A 236 9.02 25.40 22.44
N PHE A 237 9.76 26.50 22.65
CA PHE A 237 10.70 26.66 23.76
C PHE A 237 10.24 27.70 24.81
N THR A 238 8.95 27.78 25.13
CA THR A 238 8.55 28.44 26.39
C THR A 238 8.88 27.50 27.55
N GLU A 239 9.66 27.99 28.53
CA GLU A 239 10.10 27.27 29.73
C GLU A 239 8.97 26.59 30.54
N GLU A 240 7.70 26.89 30.26
CA GLU A 240 6.55 26.26 30.90
C GLU A 240 6.29 24.82 30.41
N ILE A 241 6.51 24.49 29.13
CA ILE A 241 6.19 23.14 28.61
C ILE A 241 7.24 22.09 29.04
N MET A 242 8.49 22.51 29.25
CA MET A 242 9.57 21.62 29.72
C MET A 242 9.49 21.25 31.21
N LYS A 243 8.65 21.94 32.01
CA LYS A 243 8.45 21.58 33.43
C LYS A 243 7.53 20.38 33.61
N ASP A 244 6.61 20.15 32.66
CA ASP A 244 5.62 19.07 32.75
C ASP A 244 6.05 17.77 32.03
N LEU A 245 7.22 17.77 31.36
CA LEU A 245 7.79 16.59 30.70
C LEU A 245 8.91 15.89 31.50
N VAL A 246 8.99 16.13 32.81
CA VAL A 246 9.82 15.31 33.69
C VAL A 246 9.04 14.03 34.03
N CYS A 247 9.32 12.96 33.29
CA CYS A 247 8.91 11.61 33.67
C CYS A 247 9.61 11.24 34.99
N PRO A 248 8.88 10.89 36.07
CA PRO A 248 9.51 10.40 37.28
C PRO A 248 9.95 8.95 37.03
N VAL A 249 11.18 8.77 36.56
CA VAL A 249 11.84 7.46 36.66
C VAL A 249 12.30 7.33 38.11
N GLY A 250 11.46 6.68 38.92
CA GLY A 250 11.82 6.26 40.27
C GLY A 250 12.94 5.22 40.19
N LEU A 251 13.98 5.44 41.01
CA LEU A 251 14.94 4.43 41.46
C LEU A 251 14.25 3.38 42.33
#